data_AF-A0AAU4AMZ9-F1
#
_entry.id   AF-A0AAU4AMZ9-F1
#
_cell.length_a   1.000
_cell.length_b   1.000
_cell.length_c   1.000
_cell.angle_alpha   90.00
_cell.angle_beta   90.00
_cell.angle_gamma   90.00
#
_symmetry.space_group_name_H-M   'P 1'
#
loop_
_entity.id
_entity.type
_entity.pdbx_description
1 polymer ?
#
loop_
_entity_poly.entity_id
_entity_poly.type
_entity_poly.pdbx_seq_one_letter_code
_entity_poly.pdbx_strand_id
1 'polypeptide(L)'
;MDKGLPSRSRISLLTWAVVTAATVWAVLAGAAPVRAAPAAAAPTVSRPFAAHTDGIACYRLPSVISVPDPAHPHAVLAFAEGRVDSCADAGETDLVMKRSDDAGAHWGSLVTLLGKDPGEAPDAFQNIVPMVHVPIGGGPARITVMYAYNTVGTDMNGNPVRTGKRTLHILASTDYGDSWQAGDPVDSVLDDPSWTWVSAGPGHAVELRHGPHAGRMVVVGDYGPAGAVTPVDPAQPTVPVPPIVQTGLVLFYSDDGGVQWTRGPLWEPPAGGFGANEPALAERADGSIYVNARDDQYCTTDTHRVAGVTDADGTHFVNDDAAFAPVAHLTGPPVSGSLLTLSDPDGTGKGLLLYSGPSRAGPSSTDRQAMSIRASTDQGATWTDVGTLIDAGHTGYSDMTRLAGDASSPQQIGLVYETAATTANGTINFTSFTTQWLDANTTALVQRTSDGTGLGSNGVVNGGAALITRGSGTAHALSLDGIDDYVRVVNCPDHLRLTQGEDFTVAAWINYTATTGTRPIVWGYGQDAAPQFWLRAELDGGNHDITGRSPPPPATTSPCAPRPRTTTAPGTTWSSAARATSCCCPSIPNPRSPRPPPATASSSTALTRISATPSPSTSAHVPTTSSSSRAP
;
A
#
# COMPACT_ATOMS: atom_id res chain seq x y z
N MET A 1 -94.59 30.57 -35.53
CA MET A 1 -94.02 31.66 -36.32
C MET A 1 -92.51 31.59 -36.17
N ASP A 2 -91.81 31.57 -37.32
CA ASP A 2 -90.41 31.95 -37.58
C ASP A 2 -89.31 31.54 -36.57
N LYS A 3 -88.43 30.59 -36.92
CA LYS A 3 -87.15 30.73 -37.67
C LYS A 3 -85.94 30.89 -36.72
N GLY A 4 -84.93 30.05 -36.89
CA GLY A 4 -83.57 30.33 -36.43
C GLY A 4 -82.69 29.12 -36.09
N LEU A 5 -82.11 28.48 -37.10
CA LEU A 5 -80.75 27.89 -37.05
C LEU A 5 -79.85 28.80 -37.92
N PRO A 6 -78.50 28.91 -37.76
CA PRO A 6 -77.57 27.81 -37.44
C PRO A 6 -76.26 28.18 -36.66
N SER A 7 -75.37 27.17 -36.52
CA SER A 7 -73.91 27.23 -36.76
C SER A 7 -72.89 27.07 -35.60
N ARG A 8 -72.41 25.82 -35.48
CA ARG A 8 -71.00 25.34 -35.38
C ARG A 8 -70.13 25.60 -34.12
N SER A 9 -69.75 24.43 -33.55
CA SER A 9 -68.39 24.03 -33.10
C SER A 9 -67.91 24.39 -31.69
N ARG A 10 -67.79 23.36 -30.83
CA ARG A 10 -66.50 22.75 -30.43
C ARG A 10 -66.74 21.57 -29.49
N ILE A 11 -66.54 20.37 -30.03
CA ILE A 11 -66.23 19.16 -29.27
C ILE A 11 -64.72 19.17 -29.00
N SER A 12 -64.32 18.97 -27.75
CA SER A 12 -63.12 18.23 -27.28
C SER A 12 -62.53 18.84 -26.01
N LEU A 13 -62.02 17.97 -25.12
CA LEU A 13 -61.09 18.21 -24.00
C LEU A 13 -61.63 18.34 -22.57
N LEU A 14 -62.68 17.62 -22.16
CA LEU A 14 -62.99 17.51 -20.72
C LEU A 14 -63.26 16.10 -20.16
N THR A 15 -63.14 15.06 -20.96
CA THR A 15 -63.33 13.66 -20.50
C THR A 15 -62.05 12.85 -20.30
N TRP A 16 -60.86 13.45 -20.51
CA TRP A 16 -59.56 12.80 -20.25
C TRP A 16 -58.84 13.29 -18.98
N ALA A 17 -59.44 14.22 -18.23
CA ALA A 17 -58.85 14.75 -16.99
C ALA A 17 -59.33 14.02 -15.72
N VAL A 18 -60.45 13.31 -15.77
CA VAL A 18 -61.05 12.69 -14.57
C VAL A 18 -60.59 11.23 -14.37
N VAL A 19 -60.19 10.52 -15.44
CA VAL A 19 -59.70 9.13 -15.33
C VAL A 19 -58.20 9.07 -14.99
N THR A 20 -57.42 10.11 -15.29
CA THR A 20 -55.99 10.20 -14.95
C THR A 20 -55.74 10.66 -13.51
N ALA A 21 -56.66 11.40 -12.88
CA ALA A 21 -56.49 11.82 -11.49
C ALA A 21 -56.76 10.69 -10.47
N ALA A 22 -57.66 9.75 -10.78
CA ALA A 22 -57.99 8.65 -9.88
C ALA A 22 -56.95 7.51 -9.89
N THR A 23 -56.24 7.30 -11.01
CA THR A 23 -55.17 6.29 -11.10
C THR A 23 -53.85 6.77 -10.47
N VAL A 24 -53.59 8.09 -10.42
CA VAL A 24 -52.39 8.64 -9.78
C VAL A 24 -52.48 8.61 -8.24
N TRP A 25 -53.69 8.71 -7.66
CA TRP A 25 -53.87 8.61 -6.21
C TRP A 25 -53.85 7.17 -5.67
N ALA A 26 -54.24 6.18 -6.47
CA ALA A 26 -54.15 4.77 -6.07
C ALA A 26 -52.70 4.24 -6.09
N VAL A 27 -51.81 4.83 -6.90
CA VAL A 27 -50.38 4.47 -6.93
C VAL A 27 -49.59 5.12 -5.79
N LEU A 28 -50.03 6.27 -5.27
CA LEU A 28 -49.37 6.97 -4.16
C LEU A 28 -49.80 6.49 -2.77
N ALA A 29 -50.95 5.83 -2.63
CA ALA A 29 -51.42 5.27 -1.35
C ALA A 29 -50.94 3.83 -1.08
N GLY A 30 -50.33 3.17 -2.06
CA GLY A 30 -49.83 1.79 -1.97
C GLY A 30 -48.32 1.66 -1.79
N ALA A 31 -47.57 2.77 -1.77
CA ALA A 31 -46.15 2.73 -1.42
C ALA A 31 -46.05 2.51 0.09
N ALA A 32 -45.87 1.25 0.50
CA ALA A 32 -45.40 0.93 1.84
C ALA A 32 -44.22 1.87 2.15
N PRO A 33 -44.14 2.44 3.37
CA PRO A 33 -42.99 3.28 3.72
C PRO A 33 -41.75 2.46 3.42
N VAL A 34 -40.90 2.96 2.52
CA VAL A 34 -39.57 2.39 2.29
C VAL A 34 -38.89 2.49 3.64
N ARG A 35 -38.86 1.37 4.36
CA ARG A 35 -38.20 1.27 5.64
C ARG A 35 -36.77 1.64 5.35
N ALA A 36 -36.33 2.79 5.85
CA ALA A 36 -34.94 3.20 5.75
C ALA A 36 -34.10 2.00 6.21
N ALA A 37 -33.16 1.58 5.36
CA ALA A 37 -32.23 0.54 5.75
C ALA A 37 -31.61 0.97 7.08
N PRO A 38 -31.58 0.10 8.11
CA PRO A 38 -30.96 0.45 9.37
C PRO A 38 -29.53 0.92 9.08
N ALA A 39 -29.15 2.05 9.69
CA ALA A 39 -27.80 2.59 9.56
C ALA A 39 -26.80 1.49 9.93
N ALA A 40 -25.78 1.31 9.10
CA ALA A 40 -24.76 0.31 9.35
C ALA A 40 -24.09 0.60 10.71
N ALA A 41 -24.03 -0.42 11.58
CA ALA A 41 -23.40 -0.27 12.90
C ALA A 41 -21.93 0.14 12.74
N ALA A 42 -21.47 1.03 13.62
CA ALA A 42 -20.08 1.47 13.63
C ALA A 42 -19.14 0.29 13.95
N PRO A 43 -17.87 0.34 13.48
CA PRO A 43 -16.91 -0.71 13.79
C PRO A 43 -16.65 -0.80 15.29
N THR A 44 -16.43 -2.02 15.79
CA THR A 44 -15.96 -2.23 17.16
C THR A 44 -14.45 -2.34 17.13
N VAL A 45 -13.77 -1.55 17.96
CA VAL A 45 -12.31 -1.55 18.07
C VAL A 45 -11.90 -2.07 19.45
N SER A 46 -10.96 -3.00 19.47
CA SER A 46 -10.32 -3.53 20.67
C SER A 46 -8.81 -3.68 20.42
N ARG A 47 -8.07 -4.12 21.44
CA ARG A 47 -6.61 -4.23 21.38
C ARG A 47 -6.16 -5.54 22.01
N PRO A 48 -5.95 -6.62 21.23
CA PRO A 48 -5.40 -7.86 21.77
C PRO A 48 -4.00 -7.61 22.37
N PHE A 49 -3.12 -6.94 21.65
CA PHE A 49 -1.73 -6.77 22.06
C PHE A 49 -1.35 -5.29 22.15
N ALA A 50 -0.97 -4.84 23.35
CA ALA A 50 -0.49 -3.48 23.58
C ALA A 50 1.01 -3.51 23.81
N ALA A 51 1.77 -2.61 23.17
CA ALA A 51 3.22 -2.53 23.41
C ALA A 51 3.55 -2.39 24.90
N HIS A 52 4.68 -2.97 25.32
CA HIS A 52 5.17 -2.92 26.71
C HIS A 52 4.23 -3.53 27.76
N THR A 53 3.38 -4.48 27.38
CA THR A 53 2.58 -5.30 28.31
C THR A 53 3.05 -6.74 28.33
N ASP A 54 2.74 -7.45 29.42
CA ASP A 54 2.98 -8.89 29.56
C ASP A 54 4.46 -9.31 29.43
N GLY A 55 5.39 -8.38 29.67
CA GLY A 55 6.84 -8.63 29.54
C GLY A 55 7.39 -8.50 28.11
N ILE A 56 6.57 -8.10 27.14
CA ILE A 56 6.95 -7.96 25.73
C ILE A 56 7.10 -6.49 25.38
N ALA A 57 8.25 -6.09 24.83
CA ALA A 57 8.46 -4.72 24.38
C ALA A 57 7.58 -4.35 23.17
N CYS A 58 7.45 -5.27 22.21
CA CYS A 58 6.85 -4.97 20.92
C CYS A 58 6.10 -6.16 20.34
N TYR A 59 4.84 -5.95 19.95
CA TYR A 59 4.05 -6.97 19.24
C TYR A 59 4.00 -6.66 17.75
N ARG A 60 4.28 -7.66 16.92
CA ARG A 60 4.39 -7.51 15.46
C ARG A 60 3.81 -8.68 14.67
N LEU A 61 3.68 -8.50 13.36
CA LEU A 61 3.24 -9.51 12.39
C LEU A 61 1.97 -10.26 12.82
N PRO A 62 0.83 -9.55 12.89
CA PRO A 62 -0.41 -10.11 13.40
C PRO A 62 -1.03 -11.09 12.42
N SER A 63 -1.64 -12.16 12.95
CA SER A 63 -2.49 -13.08 12.20
C SER A 63 -3.76 -13.39 12.99
N VAL A 64 -4.88 -13.67 12.32
CA VAL A 64 -6.17 -13.87 12.99
C VAL A 64 -7.01 -14.96 12.32
N ILE A 65 -7.64 -15.81 13.13
CA ILE A 65 -8.60 -16.82 12.68
C ILE A 65 -9.82 -16.86 13.57
N SER A 66 -11.00 -17.05 12.97
CA SER A 66 -12.18 -17.49 13.70
C SER A 66 -12.11 -18.99 13.94
N VAL A 67 -12.52 -19.42 15.14
CA VAL A 67 -12.49 -20.82 15.55
C VAL A 67 -13.92 -21.36 15.65
N PRO A 68 -14.24 -22.50 15.00
CA PRO A 68 -15.57 -23.11 15.07
C PRO A 68 -15.74 -23.91 16.36
N ASP A 69 -15.54 -23.26 17.51
CA ASP A 69 -15.75 -23.85 18.83
C ASP A 69 -17.25 -23.95 19.12
N PRO A 70 -17.83 -25.15 19.31
CA PRO A 70 -19.24 -25.31 19.63
C PRO A 70 -19.67 -24.64 20.94
N ALA A 71 -18.76 -24.50 21.91
CA ALA A 71 -19.03 -23.84 23.19
C ALA A 71 -18.94 -22.31 23.08
N HIS A 72 -18.10 -21.81 22.17
CA HIS A 72 -17.85 -20.40 21.95
C HIS A 72 -17.95 -20.07 20.45
N PRO A 73 -19.17 -19.97 19.89
CA PRO A 73 -19.38 -19.86 18.44
C PRO A 73 -18.83 -18.56 17.83
N HIS A 74 -18.44 -17.59 18.67
CA HIS A 74 -17.81 -16.33 18.27
C HIS A 74 -16.32 -16.28 18.64
N ALA A 75 -15.70 -17.44 18.85
CA ALA A 75 -14.29 -17.53 19.20
C ALA A 75 -13.38 -17.03 18.07
N VAL A 76 -12.41 -16.22 18.46
CA VAL A 76 -11.36 -15.66 17.59
C VAL A 76 -10.02 -15.81 18.29
N LEU A 77 -9.01 -16.26 17.56
CA LEU A 77 -7.63 -16.29 18.02
C LEU A 77 -6.83 -15.26 17.23
N ALA A 78 -6.14 -14.38 17.95
CA ALA A 78 -5.15 -13.47 17.38
C ALA A 78 -3.76 -13.94 17.80
N PHE A 79 -2.84 -13.98 16.85
CA PHE A 79 -1.44 -14.37 17.02
C PHE A 79 -0.53 -13.18 16.72
N ALA A 80 0.65 -13.16 17.34
CA ALA A 80 1.66 -12.15 17.08
C ALA A 80 3.06 -12.68 17.38
N GLU A 81 4.06 -12.03 16.78
CA GLU A 81 5.42 -12.03 17.30
C GLU A 81 5.47 -11.20 18.57
N GLY A 82 5.81 -11.82 19.70
CA GLY A 82 6.13 -11.15 20.94
C GLY A 82 7.63 -10.87 21.02
N ARG A 83 8.06 -9.68 20.56
CA ARG A 83 9.48 -9.31 20.57
C ARG A 83 9.85 -8.75 21.94
N VAL A 84 10.66 -9.52 22.67
CA VAL A 84 10.85 -9.37 24.11
C VAL A 84 11.56 -8.05 24.44
N ASP A 85 12.68 -7.76 23.79
CA ASP A 85 13.54 -6.64 24.16
C ASP A 85 13.31 -5.35 23.35
N SER A 86 12.89 -5.47 22.08
CA SER A 86 12.73 -4.32 21.17
C SER A 86 11.81 -4.63 19.99
N CYS A 87 11.53 -3.64 19.16
CA CYS A 87 10.82 -3.85 17.89
C CYS A 87 11.71 -4.37 16.74
N ALA A 88 12.99 -4.71 16.97
CA ALA A 88 13.89 -5.15 15.92
C ALA A 88 13.54 -6.54 15.35
N ASP A 89 13.82 -6.77 14.07
CA ASP A 89 13.55 -8.06 13.39
C ASP A 89 14.50 -9.19 13.82
N ALA A 90 15.65 -8.83 14.39
CA ALA A 90 16.60 -9.75 15.00
C ALA A 90 16.59 -9.55 16.51
N GLY A 91 16.47 -10.65 17.25
CA GLY A 91 16.27 -10.65 18.68
C GLY A 91 15.35 -11.78 19.11
N GLU A 92 15.24 -11.97 20.42
CA GLU A 92 14.31 -12.92 21.01
C GLU A 92 12.87 -12.58 20.62
N THR A 93 12.20 -13.55 20.01
CA THR A 93 10.82 -13.40 19.56
C THR A 93 10.02 -14.62 19.95
N ASP A 94 9.04 -14.41 20.81
CA ASP A 94 8.06 -15.43 21.19
C ASP A 94 6.94 -15.52 20.15
N LEU A 95 6.36 -16.72 20.00
CA LEU A 95 5.08 -16.92 19.32
C LEU A 95 3.99 -16.83 20.38
N VAL A 96 3.15 -15.78 20.31
CA VAL A 96 2.12 -15.53 21.31
C VAL A 96 0.72 -15.50 20.70
N MET A 97 -0.28 -15.76 21.54
CA MET A 97 -1.69 -15.78 21.18
C MET A 97 -2.55 -15.12 22.26
N LYS A 98 -3.66 -14.50 21.85
CA LYS A 98 -4.81 -14.20 22.71
C LYS A 98 -6.10 -14.71 22.08
N ARG A 99 -7.02 -15.10 22.94
CA ARG A 99 -8.36 -15.60 22.58
C ARG A 99 -9.43 -14.59 22.95
N SER A 100 -10.44 -14.46 22.10
CA SER A 100 -11.69 -13.76 22.38
C SER A 100 -12.83 -14.74 22.12
N ASP A 101 -13.84 -14.79 23.00
CA ASP A 101 -15.05 -15.61 22.82
C ASP A 101 -16.27 -14.77 22.39
N ASP A 102 -16.07 -13.47 22.14
CA ASP A 102 -17.12 -12.48 21.86
C ASP A 102 -16.83 -11.65 20.59
N ALA A 103 -16.37 -12.35 19.53
CA ALA A 103 -16.09 -11.76 18.22
C ALA A 103 -15.04 -10.64 18.25
N GLY A 104 -14.06 -10.75 19.14
CA GLY A 104 -12.95 -9.81 19.29
C GLY A 104 -13.28 -8.55 20.07
N ALA A 105 -14.40 -8.48 20.79
CA ALA A 105 -14.72 -7.32 21.63
C ALA A 105 -13.81 -7.26 22.87
N HIS A 106 -13.58 -8.41 23.52
CA HIS A 106 -12.68 -8.54 24.65
C HIS A 106 -11.70 -9.70 24.45
N TRP A 107 -10.50 -9.57 25.01
CA TRP A 107 -9.42 -10.53 24.88
C TRP A 107 -9.00 -11.08 26.23
N GLY A 108 -8.75 -12.38 26.28
CA GLY A 108 -8.21 -13.08 27.43
C GLY A 108 -6.73 -12.74 27.72
N SER A 109 -6.15 -13.49 28.64
CA SER A 109 -4.73 -13.34 28.99
C SER A 109 -3.83 -13.79 27.83
N LEU A 110 -2.60 -13.25 27.80
CA LEU A 110 -1.57 -13.69 26.86
C LEU A 110 -1.23 -15.17 27.08
N VAL A 111 -1.12 -15.92 25.99
CA VAL A 111 -0.58 -17.28 25.99
C VAL A 111 0.68 -17.29 25.14
N THR A 112 1.84 -17.60 25.74
CA THR A 112 3.07 -17.86 25.01
C THR A 112 3.03 -19.31 24.53
N LEU A 113 2.93 -19.51 23.21
CA LEU A 113 2.88 -20.83 22.60
C LEU A 113 4.29 -21.40 22.44
N LEU A 114 5.24 -20.54 22.05
CA LEU A 114 6.67 -20.83 22.00
C LEU A 114 7.44 -19.60 22.46
N GLY A 115 8.47 -19.84 23.24
CA GLY A 115 9.44 -18.87 23.74
C GLY A 115 10.63 -19.63 24.28
N LYS A 116 11.72 -18.93 24.60
CA LYS A 116 12.89 -19.62 25.17
C LYS A 116 12.61 -20.11 26.58
N ASP A 117 13.27 -21.21 26.96
CA ASP A 117 13.32 -21.59 28.36
C ASP A 117 14.27 -20.66 29.17
N PRO A 118 14.02 -20.45 30.47
CA PRO A 118 14.88 -19.62 31.30
C PRO A 118 16.35 -20.08 31.28
N GLY A 119 17.23 -19.19 30.81
CA GLY A 119 18.67 -19.44 30.75
C GLY A 119 19.18 -20.00 29.41
N GLU A 120 18.29 -20.21 28.44
CA GLU A 120 18.69 -20.60 27.09
C GLU A 120 19.04 -19.39 26.21
N ALA A 121 19.69 -19.67 25.08
CA ALA A 121 19.99 -18.67 24.06
C ALA A 121 18.68 -18.10 23.46
N PRO A 122 18.69 -16.85 22.98
CA PRO A 122 17.50 -16.30 22.34
C PRO A 122 17.22 -17.02 21.01
N ASP A 123 15.92 -17.27 20.78
CA ASP A 123 15.39 -17.79 19.52
C ASP A 123 14.35 -16.85 18.95
N ALA A 124 14.09 -16.97 17.65
CA ALA A 124 13.12 -16.14 16.95
C ALA A 124 12.05 -17.01 16.27
N PHE A 125 10.87 -17.08 16.89
CA PHE A 125 9.65 -17.66 16.32
C PHE A 125 8.85 -16.57 15.60
N GLN A 126 8.76 -16.64 14.27
CA GLN A 126 8.39 -15.48 13.43
C GLN A 126 7.46 -15.87 12.28
N ASN A 127 6.85 -14.89 11.62
CA ASN A 127 6.03 -15.09 10.41
C ASN A 127 4.97 -16.19 10.57
N ILE A 128 3.98 -15.89 11.41
CA ILE A 128 3.00 -16.85 11.91
C ILE A 128 1.83 -16.96 10.93
N VAL A 129 1.48 -18.18 10.53
CA VAL A 129 0.38 -18.46 9.60
C VAL A 129 -0.54 -19.53 10.21
N PRO A 130 -1.57 -19.12 10.98
CA PRO A 130 -2.60 -20.00 11.49
C PRO A 130 -3.55 -20.44 10.36
N MET A 131 -4.19 -21.58 10.61
CA MET A 131 -5.19 -22.16 9.73
C MET A 131 -6.10 -23.09 10.51
N VAL A 132 -7.34 -23.25 10.04
CA VAL A 132 -8.34 -24.11 10.66
C VAL A 132 -8.86 -25.08 9.62
N HIS A 133 -8.83 -26.37 9.94
CA HIS A 133 -9.48 -27.41 9.16
C HIS A 133 -10.65 -27.98 9.96
N VAL A 134 -11.81 -28.12 9.31
CA VAL A 134 -12.98 -28.80 9.87
C VAL A 134 -13.20 -30.11 9.09
N PRO A 135 -13.04 -31.28 9.74
CA PRO A 135 -13.18 -32.56 9.05
C PRO A 135 -14.53 -32.73 8.33
N ILE A 136 -14.47 -33.23 7.09
CA ILE A 136 -15.65 -33.61 6.32
C ILE A 136 -16.36 -34.75 7.08
N GLY A 137 -17.65 -34.54 7.41
CA GLY A 137 -18.45 -35.48 8.19
C GLY A 137 -18.58 -35.15 9.69
N GLY A 138 -17.92 -34.08 10.15
CA GLY A 138 -17.98 -33.62 11.53
C GLY A 138 -16.86 -34.20 12.40
N GLY A 139 -16.46 -33.43 13.42
CA GLY A 139 -15.33 -33.73 14.30
C GLY A 139 -14.76 -32.43 14.89
N PRO A 140 -13.87 -32.51 15.90
CA PRO A 140 -13.20 -31.32 16.39
C PRO A 140 -12.36 -30.71 15.27
N ALA A 141 -12.38 -29.38 15.18
CA ALA A 141 -11.54 -28.67 14.23
C ALA A 141 -10.07 -28.84 14.66
N ARG A 142 -9.19 -28.93 13.66
CA ARG A 142 -7.74 -28.87 13.87
C ARG A 142 -7.27 -27.48 13.52
N ILE A 143 -6.57 -26.84 14.44
CA ILE A 143 -5.87 -25.59 14.21
C ILE A 143 -4.41 -25.93 13.99
N THR A 144 -3.83 -25.48 12.89
CA THR A 144 -2.41 -25.63 12.58
C THR A 144 -1.81 -24.24 12.49
N VAL A 145 -0.57 -24.07 12.93
CA VAL A 145 0.18 -22.82 12.81
C VAL A 145 1.51 -23.16 12.19
N MET A 146 1.73 -22.66 10.97
CA MET A 146 3.05 -22.67 10.35
C MET A 146 3.79 -21.41 10.75
N TYR A 147 5.06 -21.53 11.12
CA TYR A 147 5.89 -20.40 11.50
C TYR A 147 7.33 -20.63 11.04
N ALA A 148 8.07 -19.53 10.89
CA ALA A 148 9.48 -19.57 10.59
C ALA A 148 10.32 -19.43 11.86
N TYR A 149 11.48 -20.06 11.85
CA TYR A 149 12.38 -20.14 13.00
C TYR A 149 13.80 -19.76 12.62
N ASN A 150 14.47 -19.02 13.51
CA ASN A 150 15.91 -18.82 13.50
C ASN A 150 16.47 -18.86 14.91
N THR A 151 17.68 -19.40 15.05
CA THR A 151 18.51 -19.11 16.23
C THR A 151 18.98 -17.66 16.22
N VAL A 152 19.18 -17.06 17.39
CA VAL A 152 19.70 -15.69 17.52
C VAL A 152 21.02 -15.69 18.27
N GLY A 153 22.00 -15.01 17.68
CA GLY A 153 23.30 -14.73 18.28
C GLY A 153 23.57 -13.24 18.37
N THR A 154 24.84 -12.87 18.52
CA THR A 154 25.26 -11.46 18.55
C THR A 154 26.36 -11.19 17.53
N ASP A 155 26.32 -10.02 16.88
CA ASP A 155 27.42 -9.55 16.04
C ASP A 155 28.64 -9.09 16.87
N MET A 156 29.70 -8.62 16.20
CA MET A 156 30.91 -8.12 16.87
C MET A 156 30.68 -6.90 17.77
N ASN A 157 29.58 -6.18 17.58
CA ASN A 157 29.19 -5.00 18.35
C ASN A 157 28.22 -5.35 19.49
N GLY A 158 27.84 -6.63 19.62
CA GLY A 158 26.88 -7.11 20.61
C GLY A 158 25.41 -6.93 20.21
N ASN A 159 25.11 -6.56 18.96
CA ASN A 159 23.73 -6.46 18.49
C ASN A 159 23.17 -7.85 18.18
N PRO A 160 21.88 -8.13 18.47
CA PRO A 160 21.25 -9.38 18.08
C PRO A 160 21.27 -9.56 16.55
N VAL A 161 21.65 -10.74 16.10
CA VAL A 161 21.61 -11.13 14.69
C VAL A 161 21.08 -12.54 14.54
N ARG A 162 20.34 -12.79 13.47
CA ARG A 162 19.90 -14.15 13.14
C ARG A 162 21.12 -14.99 12.77
N THR A 163 21.21 -16.18 13.34
CA THR A 163 22.25 -17.14 13.07
C THR A 163 21.66 -18.42 12.47
N GLY A 164 22.47 -19.10 11.66
CA GLY A 164 22.05 -20.32 10.99
C GLY A 164 21.04 -20.11 9.85
N LYS A 165 20.55 -21.22 9.31
CA LYS A 165 19.54 -21.26 8.26
C LYS A 165 18.16 -21.01 8.87
N ARG A 166 17.30 -20.25 8.19
CA ARG A 166 15.88 -20.12 8.55
C ARG A 166 15.13 -21.37 8.13
N THR A 167 14.26 -21.90 8.98
CA THR A 167 13.49 -23.12 8.74
C THR A 167 12.00 -22.91 9.06
N LEU A 168 11.12 -23.70 8.46
CA LEU A 168 9.69 -23.72 8.78
C LEU A 168 9.36 -24.84 9.76
N HIS A 169 8.39 -24.57 10.63
CA HIS A 169 7.93 -25.48 11.70
C HIS A 169 6.42 -25.40 11.86
N ILE A 170 5.85 -26.39 12.56
CA ILE A 170 4.41 -26.52 12.79
C ILE A 170 4.10 -26.63 14.28
N LEU A 171 3.05 -25.93 14.71
CA LEU A 171 2.29 -26.20 15.93
C LEU A 171 0.87 -26.61 15.56
N ALA A 172 0.21 -27.42 16.39
CA ALA A 172 -1.17 -27.78 16.20
C ALA A 172 -1.95 -27.81 17.52
N SER A 173 -3.24 -27.50 17.44
CA SER A 173 -4.24 -27.68 18.49
C SER A 173 -5.41 -28.49 17.95
N THR A 174 -5.92 -29.39 18.78
CA THR A 174 -7.12 -30.22 18.51
C THR A 174 -8.24 -29.96 19.51
N ASP A 175 -8.12 -28.91 20.31
CA ASP A 175 -9.03 -28.48 21.36
C ASP A 175 -9.33 -26.98 21.24
N TYR A 176 -9.50 -26.52 20.00
CA TYR A 176 -9.95 -25.16 19.68
C TYR A 176 -9.02 -24.04 20.19
N GLY A 177 -7.72 -24.33 20.35
CA GLY A 177 -6.69 -23.38 20.74
C GLY A 177 -6.35 -23.38 22.23
N ASP A 178 -6.93 -24.29 23.03
CA ASP A 178 -6.70 -24.35 24.47
C ASP A 178 -5.34 -24.98 24.83
N SER A 179 -4.88 -25.97 24.06
CA SER A 179 -3.54 -26.55 24.17
C SER A 179 -2.90 -26.80 22.81
N TRP A 180 -1.56 -26.83 22.82
CA TRP A 180 -0.74 -26.84 21.60
C TRP A 180 0.35 -27.89 21.69
N GLN A 181 0.63 -28.54 20.56
CA GLN A 181 1.67 -29.54 20.42
C GLN A 181 2.48 -29.27 19.16
N ALA A 182 3.77 -29.63 19.17
CA ALA A 182 4.59 -29.60 17.97
C ALA A 182 4.00 -30.56 16.91
N GLY A 183 3.97 -30.11 15.67
CA GLY A 183 3.65 -30.97 14.52
C GLY A 183 4.85 -31.83 14.11
N ASP A 184 4.64 -32.65 13.08
CA ASP A 184 5.72 -33.43 12.48
C ASP A 184 6.77 -32.49 11.85
N PRO A 185 8.07 -32.87 11.87
CA PRO A 185 9.11 -32.06 11.23
C PRO A 185 8.84 -31.84 9.74
N VAL A 186 8.77 -30.58 9.32
CA VAL A 186 8.49 -30.20 7.93
C VAL A 186 9.68 -29.59 7.20
N ASP A 187 10.71 -29.16 7.92
CA ASP A 187 11.89 -28.50 7.36
C ASP A 187 12.53 -29.32 6.23
N SER A 188 12.75 -30.61 6.44
CA SER A 188 13.35 -31.50 5.43
C SER A 188 12.51 -31.69 4.16
N VAL A 189 11.22 -31.34 4.18
CA VAL A 189 10.27 -31.53 3.06
C VAL A 189 9.95 -30.21 2.36
N LEU A 190 9.84 -29.11 3.12
CA LEU A 190 9.41 -27.80 2.61
C LEU A 190 10.56 -26.91 2.20
N ASP A 191 11.75 -27.17 2.73
CA ASP A 191 12.95 -26.38 2.50
C ASP A 191 13.81 -26.96 1.36
N ASP A 192 14.58 -26.11 0.71
CA ASP A 192 15.59 -26.51 -0.27
C ASP A 192 16.99 -26.29 0.31
N PRO A 193 17.94 -27.24 0.20
CA PRO A 193 19.30 -27.04 0.69
C PRO A 193 20.02 -25.81 0.10
N SER A 194 19.60 -25.35 -1.10
CA SER A 194 20.15 -24.14 -1.72
C SER A 194 19.61 -22.84 -1.11
N TRP A 195 18.48 -22.90 -0.39
CA TRP A 195 17.93 -21.77 0.31
C TRP A 195 18.65 -21.56 1.63
N THR A 196 18.73 -20.32 2.06
CA THR A 196 19.15 -19.96 3.41
C THR A 196 18.09 -19.11 4.11
N TRP A 197 17.16 -18.56 3.32
CA TRP A 197 15.95 -17.91 3.76
C TRP A 197 14.73 -18.66 3.20
N VAL A 198 13.79 -18.95 4.09
CA VAL A 198 12.43 -19.40 3.76
C VAL A 198 11.47 -18.83 4.79
N SER A 199 10.27 -18.46 4.36
CA SER A 199 9.25 -17.86 5.21
C SER A 199 7.86 -18.30 4.78
N ALA A 200 6.89 -18.22 5.70
CA ALA A 200 5.46 -18.40 5.43
C ALA A 200 4.71 -17.07 5.67
N GLY A 201 3.77 -16.72 4.79
CA GLY A 201 2.95 -15.52 4.92
C GLY A 201 3.79 -14.25 5.13
N PRO A 202 3.48 -13.42 6.14
CA PRO A 202 2.56 -13.66 7.27
C PRO A 202 1.08 -13.52 6.89
N GLY A 203 0.18 -13.74 7.84
CA GLY A 203 -1.28 -13.71 7.63
C GLY A 203 -1.90 -15.07 7.91
N HIS A 204 -2.83 -15.54 7.09
CA HIS A 204 -3.48 -16.85 7.26
C HIS A 204 -3.36 -17.74 6.02
N ALA A 205 -3.54 -19.04 6.22
CA ALA A 205 -3.68 -20.02 5.13
C ALA A 205 -5.11 -20.07 4.61
N VAL A 206 -5.34 -20.63 3.41
CA VAL A 206 -6.69 -20.95 2.94
C VAL A 206 -6.91 -22.45 2.85
N GLU A 207 -8.14 -22.89 3.12
CA GLU A 207 -8.61 -24.23 2.78
C GLU A 207 -9.44 -24.13 1.49
N LEU A 208 -9.00 -24.84 0.44
CA LEU A 208 -9.65 -24.81 -0.87
C LEU A 208 -11.06 -25.40 -0.78
N ARG A 209 -12.01 -24.76 -1.48
CA ARG A 209 -13.42 -25.17 -1.51
C ARG A 209 -13.85 -25.69 -2.87
N HIS A 210 -13.05 -25.45 -3.91
CA HIS A 210 -13.38 -25.76 -5.29
C HIS A 210 -12.39 -26.75 -5.90
N GLY A 211 -12.81 -27.34 -7.03
CA GLY A 211 -11.95 -28.20 -7.82
C GLY A 211 -11.62 -29.56 -7.18
N PRO A 212 -10.68 -30.30 -7.78
CA PRO A 212 -10.32 -31.67 -7.34
C PRO A 212 -9.58 -31.70 -5.99
N HIS A 213 -9.10 -30.56 -5.51
CA HIS A 213 -8.34 -30.42 -4.28
C HIS A 213 -9.13 -29.72 -3.16
N ALA A 214 -10.47 -29.68 -3.23
CA ALA A 214 -11.29 -29.17 -2.14
C ALA A 214 -10.96 -29.88 -0.80
N GLY A 215 -10.73 -29.12 0.26
CA GLY A 215 -10.22 -29.56 1.55
C GLY A 215 -8.70 -29.47 1.71
N ARG A 216 -7.95 -29.22 0.63
CA ARG A 216 -6.51 -28.94 0.70
C ARG A 216 -6.27 -27.61 1.41
N MET A 217 -5.37 -27.61 2.37
CA MET A 217 -4.85 -26.40 3.00
C MET A 217 -3.67 -25.87 2.19
N VAL A 218 -3.59 -24.55 2.02
CA VAL A 218 -2.55 -23.88 1.25
C VAL A 218 -1.96 -22.72 2.05
N VAL A 219 -0.64 -22.73 2.21
CA VAL A 219 0.17 -21.61 2.71
C VAL A 219 1.01 -21.07 1.57
N VAL A 220 1.19 -19.76 1.50
CA VAL A 220 2.14 -19.10 0.59
C VAL A 220 3.33 -18.59 1.39
N GLY A 221 4.50 -18.55 0.77
CA GLY A 221 5.73 -18.11 1.39
C GLY A 221 6.70 -17.51 0.39
N ASP A 222 7.83 -17.02 0.90
CA ASP A 222 8.96 -16.54 0.12
C ASP A 222 10.26 -17.30 0.47
N TYR A 223 11.17 -17.37 -0.49
CA TYR A 223 12.46 -18.06 -0.34
C TYR A 223 13.60 -17.33 -1.05
N GLY A 224 14.84 -17.57 -0.62
CA GLY A 224 16.01 -16.99 -1.27
C GLY A 224 17.35 -17.22 -0.54
N PRO A 225 18.44 -16.61 -1.05
CA PRO A 225 19.76 -16.62 -0.40
C PRO A 225 19.81 -15.72 0.86
N ALA A 226 20.89 -15.81 1.62
CA ALA A 226 21.02 -15.15 2.93
C ALA A 226 21.28 -13.66 2.70
N GLY A 227 20.64 -12.81 3.49
CA GLY A 227 20.66 -11.36 3.24
C GLY A 227 19.65 -10.91 2.19
N ALA A 228 18.75 -11.81 1.74
CA ALA A 228 17.64 -11.43 0.87
C ALA A 228 16.67 -10.40 1.46
N VAL A 229 16.76 -10.18 2.76
CA VAL A 229 16.07 -9.09 3.44
C VAL A 229 17.08 -8.45 4.38
N THR A 230 17.96 -7.59 3.85
CA THR A 230 18.79 -6.71 4.69
C THR A 230 18.30 -5.27 4.48
N PRO A 231 17.74 -4.60 5.49
CA PRO A 231 17.45 -3.19 5.41
C PRO A 231 18.72 -2.40 5.10
N VAL A 232 18.63 -1.46 4.17
CA VAL A 232 19.71 -0.51 3.89
C VAL A 232 19.95 0.32 5.14
N ASP A 233 21.19 0.34 5.63
CA ASP A 233 21.64 1.31 6.64
C ASP A 233 21.56 2.73 6.03
N PRO A 234 20.71 3.63 6.56
CA PRO A 234 20.61 5.00 6.06
C PRO A 234 21.92 5.79 6.22
N ALA A 235 22.86 5.34 7.07
CA ALA A 235 24.12 6.01 7.34
C ALA A 235 25.24 5.70 6.33
N GLN A 236 25.02 4.85 5.32
CA GLN A 236 26.01 4.50 4.28
C GLN A 236 25.58 5.00 2.88
N PRO A 237 25.88 6.27 2.51
CA PRO A 237 25.41 6.88 1.27
C PRO A 237 26.26 6.57 0.01
N THR A 238 27.20 5.60 0.04
CA THR A 238 28.18 5.41 -1.04
C THR A 238 28.09 4.10 -1.82
N VAL A 239 27.07 3.27 -1.61
CA VAL A 239 26.86 2.08 -2.44
C VAL A 239 25.72 2.39 -3.43
N PRO A 240 25.89 2.17 -4.75
CA PRO A 240 24.74 2.20 -5.67
C PRO A 240 23.69 1.26 -5.11
N VAL A 241 22.41 1.70 -5.08
CA VAL A 241 21.24 0.96 -4.58
C VAL A 241 21.55 -0.54 -4.50
N PRO A 242 21.74 -1.13 -3.29
CA PRO A 242 22.11 -2.54 -3.22
C PRO A 242 21.10 -3.33 -4.04
N PRO A 243 21.54 -4.36 -4.80
CA PRO A 243 20.64 -5.11 -5.66
C PRO A 243 19.45 -5.55 -4.82
N ILE A 244 18.23 -5.18 -5.25
CA ILE A 244 16.99 -5.72 -4.71
C ILE A 244 17.20 -7.21 -4.65
N VAL A 245 17.21 -7.79 -3.45
CA VAL A 245 17.43 -9.23 -3.39
C VAL A 245 16.13 -9.87 -3.81
N GLN A 246 16.21 -10.56 -4.93
CA GLN A 246 15.05 -11.16 -5.54
C GLN A 246 14.74 -12.45 -4.77
N THR A 247 13.61 -12.45 -4.08
CA THR A 247 13.03 -13.63 -3.43
C THR A 247 12.06 -14.32 -4.39
N GLY A 248 12.08 -15.65 -4.40
CA GLY A 248 11.05 -16.45 -5.04
C GLY A 248 9.85 -16.62 -4.14
N LEU A 249 8.72 -17.02 -4.73
CA LEU A 249 7.48 -17.33 -4.01
C LEU A 249 7.21 -18.84 -4.08
N VAL A 250 6.66 -19.40 -3.02
CA VAL A 250 6.40 -20.83 -2.89
C VAL A 250 5.03 -21.08 -2.29
N LEU A 251 4.32 -22.11 -2.77
CA LEU A 251 3.14 -22.65 -2.10
C LEU A 251 3.51 -23.90 -1.31
N PHE A 252 2.88 -24.10 -0.15
CA PHE A 252 2.96 -25.30 0.67
C PHE A 252 1.56 -25.86 0.87
N TYR A 253 1.42 -27.19 0.77
CA TYR A 253 0.12 -27.85 0.77
C TYR A 253 0.01 -28.94 1.83
N SER A 254 -1.20 -29.13 2.34
CA SER A 254 -1.59 -30.30 3.14
C SER A 254 -2.95 -30.81 2.69
N ASP A 255 -3.04 -32.12 2.43
CA ASP A 255 -4.27 -32.81 2.00
C ASP A 255 -4.93 -33.62 3.13
N ASP A 256 -4.36 -33.60 4.34
CA ASP A 256 -4.80 -34.41 5.48
C ASP A 256 -5.14 -33.56 6.73
N GLY A 257 -5.57 -32.32 6.50
CA GLY A 257 -5.99 -31.41 7.56
C GLY A 257 -4.84 -30.75 8.32
N GLY A 258 -3.67 -30.60 7.69
CA GLY A 258 -2.50 -29.95 8.29
C GLY A 258 -1.65 -30.89 9.15
N VAL A 259 -1.64 -32.18 8.85
CA VAL A 259 -0.76 -33.17 9.51
C VAL A 259 0.55 -33.27 8.75
N GLN A 260 0.49 -33.69 7.48
CA GLN A 260 1.64 -33.75 6.58
C GLN A 260 1.62 -32.57 5.60
N TRP A 261 2.81 -32.14 5.22
CA TRP A 261 3.01 -31.01 4.32
C TRP A 261 3.90 -31.37 3.15
N THR A 262 3.64 -30.77 2.01
CA THR A 262 4.46 -30.88 0.80
C THR A 262 4.72 -29.52 0.19
N ARG A 263 5.85 -29.39 -0.51
CA ARG A 263 6.18 -28.21 -1.29
C ARG A 263 5.42 -28.24 -2.62
N GLY A 264 4.76 -27.13 -2.92
CA GLY A 264 4.00 -26.88 -4.15
C GLY A 264 4.81 -26.13 -5.22
N PRO A 265 4.14 -25.45 -6.16
CA PRO A 265 4.80 -24.66 -7.19
C PRO A 265 5.65 -23.54 -6.60
N LEU A 266 6.73 -23.27 -7.34
CA LEU A 266 7.66 -22.18 -7.10
C LEU A 266 7.50 -21.16 -8.21
N TRP A 267 7.66 -19.89 -7.87
CA TRP A 267 7.88 -18.82 -8.82
C TRP A 267 9.26 -18.23 -8.56
N GLU A 268 10.09 -18.19 -9.60
CA GLU A 268 11.40 -17.55 -9.59
C GLU A 268 11.30 -16.16 -10.24
N PRO A 269 11.78 -15.10 -9.58
CA PRO A 269 11.78 -13.77 -10.17
C PRO A 269 12.75 -13.71 -11.36
N PRO A 270 12.36 -13.10 -12.49
CA PRO A 270 13.30 -12.86 -13.58
C PRO A 270 14.40 -11.91 -13.11
N ALA A 271 15.61 -12.02 -13.69
CA ALA A 271 16.74 -11.16 -13.33
C ALA A 271 16.38 -9.67 -13.45
N GLY A 272 16.53 -8.92 -12.36
CA GLY A 272 16.15 -7.49 -12.29
C GLY A 272 14.65 -7.21 -12.16
N GLY A 273 13.81 -8.24 -12.05
CA GLY A 273 12.41 -8.19 -11.63
C GLY A 273 12.18 -7.80 -10.16
N PHE A 274 11.00 -8.14 -9.67
CA PHE A 274 10.45 -7.65 -8.40
C PHE A 274 11.13 -8.22 -7.15
N GLY A 275 11.08 -7.47 -6.04
CA GLY A 275 11.47 -7.94 -4.71
C GLY A 275 10.25 -8.53 -4.00
N ALA A 276 9.66 -9.57 -4.58
CA ALA A 276 8.38 -10.11 -4.12
C ALA A 276 8.55 -10.95 -2.85
N ASN A 277 7.95 -10.52 -1.75
CA ASN A 277 7.98 -11.26 -0.48
C ASN A 277 6.69 -11.04 0.32
N GLU A 278 6.64 -11.62 1.52
CA GLU A 278 5.52 -11.50 2.46
C GLU A 278 4.13 -11.67 1.82
N PRO A 279 3.92 -12.74 1.04
CA PRO A 279 2.73 -12.94 0.23
C PRO A 279 1.49 -13.30 1.04
N ALA A 280 0.32 -12.94 0.48
CA ALA A 280 -0.98 -13.46 0.87
C ALA A 280 -1.65 -14.14 -0.33
N LEU A 281 -2.61 -15.02 -0.06
CA LEU A 281 -3.29 -15.80 -1.09
C LEU A 281 -4.81 -15.86 -0.88
N ALA A 282 -5.54 -16.07 -1.97
CA ALA A 282 -6.98 -16.32 -1.94
C ALA A 282 -7.38 -17.31 -3.04
N GLU A 283 -8.31 -18.21 -2.73
CA GLU A 283 -8.92 -19.07 -3.72
C GLU A 283 -9.93 -18.29 -4.58
N ARG A 284 -9.86 -18.46 -5.90
CA ARG A 284 -10.81 -17.93 -6.88
C ARG A 284 -11.93 -18.95 -7.16
N ALA A 285 -13.03 -18.49 -7.77
CA ALA A 285 -14.21 -19.32 -7.99
C ALA A 285 -14.00 -20.42 -9.04
N ASP A 286 -12.96 -20.27 -9.87
CA ASP A 286 -12.50 -21.27 -10.83
C ASP A 286 -11.54 -22.31 -10.22
N GLY A 287 -11.23 -22.22 -8.91
CA GLY A 287 -10.30 -23.09 -8.19
C GLY A 287 -8.83 -22.66 -8.27
N SER A 288 -8.50 -21.67 -9.10
CA SER A 288 -7.15 -21.12 -9.14
C SER A 288 -6.84 -20.31 -7.86
N ILE A 289 -5.56 -20.20 -7.52
CA ILE A 289 -5.09 -19.46 -6.36
C ILE A 289 -4.50 -18.13 -6.84
N TYR A 290 -5.10 -17.02 -6.39
CA TYR A 290 -4.54 -15.69 -6.55
C TYR A 290 -3.56 -15.40 -5.43
N VAL A 291 -2.33 -15.01 -5.77
CA VAL A 291 -1.28 -14.62 -4.84
C VAL A 291 -0.98 -13.14 -5.03
N ASN A 292 -0.96 -12.38 -3.93
CA ASN A 292 -0.57 -10.98 -3.90
C ASN A 292 0.61 -10.83 -2.94
N ALA A 293 1.73 -10.29 -3.42
CA ALA A 293 2.96 -10.16 -2.66
C ALA A 293 3.36 -8.69 -2.50
N ARG A 294 4.00 -8.39 -1.37
CA ARG A 294 4.73 -7.13 -1.16
C ARG A 294 5.85 -7.07 -2.19
N ASP A 295 6.08 -5.90 -2.77
CA ASP A 295 7.24 -5.61 -3.59
C ASP A 295 8.13 -4.57 -2.89
N ASP A 296 9.36 -4.98 -2.58
CA ASP A 296 10.34 -4.15 -1.87
C ASP A 296 10.97 -3.04 -2.71
N GLN A 297 10.63 -2.97 -4.00
CA GLN A 297 11.08 -1.87 -4.85
C GLN A 297 10.55 -0.53 -4.34
N TYR A 298 11.43 0.23 -3.71
CA TYR A 298 11.20 1.62 -3.40
C TYR A 298 11.49 2.47 -4.64
N CYS A 299 10.69 3.52 -4.91
CA CYS A 299 10.89 4.47 -6.01
C CYS A 299 10.49 4.03 -7.45
N THR A 300 10.03 2.81 -7.71
CA THR A 300 9.61 2.40 -9.08
C THR A 300 8.09 2.31 -9.25
N THR A 301 7.37 2.16 -8.14
CA THR A 301 5.94 1.96 -8.09
C THR A 301 5.36 2.67 -6.86
N ASP A 302 4.09 3.06 -6.94
CA ASP A 302 3.31 3.56 -5.81
C ASP A 302 2.42 2.48 -5.19
N THR A 303 2.38 1.30 -5.79
CA THR A 303 1.57 0.16 -5.34
C THR A 303 2.34 -0.76 -4.41
N HIS A 304 3.64 -0.95 -4.66
CA HIS A 304 4.48 -1.89 -3.92
C HIS A 304 3.85 -3.29 -3.81
N ARG A 305 3.12 -3.70 -4.86
CA ARG A 305 2.41 -4.97 -4.96
C ARG A 305 2.62 -5.60 -6.31
N VAL A 306 2.86 -6.91 -6.28
CA VAL A 306 2.79 -7.78 -7.46
C VAL A 306 1.82 -8.92 -7.20
N ALA A 307 1.17 -9.41 -8.25
CA ALA A 307 0.27 -10.54 -8.12
C ALA A 307 0.37 -11.50 -9.29
N GLY A 308 0.11 -12.77 -8.99
CA GLY A 308 0.09 -13.89 -9.92
C GLY A 308 -1.03 -14.87 -9.57
N VAL A 309 -1.26 -15.82 -10.48
CA VAL A 309 -2.35 -16.79 -10.34
C VAL A 309 -1.82 -18.17 -10.72
N THR A 310 -2.27 -19.22 -10.03
CA THR A 310 -1.98 -20.60 -10.42
C THR A 310 -2.86 -21.07 -11.58
N ASP A 311 -2.51 -22.17 -12.21
CA ASP A 311 -3.48 -22.93 -13.00
C ASP A 311 -4.64 -23.42 -12.11
N ALA A 312 -5.70 -23.94 -12.74
CA ALA A 312 -6.90 -24.41 -12.04
C ALA A 312 -6.64 -25.66 -11.17
N ASP A 313 -5.56 -26.40 -11.45
CA ASP A 313 -5.15 -27.56 -10.67
C ASP A 313 -4.23 -27.17 -9.49
N GLY A 314 -3.81 -25.90 -9.40
CA GLY A 314 -2.91 -25.38 -8.37
C GLY A 314 -1.47 -25.92 -8.48
N THR A 315 -1.09 -26.45 -9.63
CA THR A 315 0.19 -27.17 -9.82
C THR A 315 1.32 -26.28 -10.32
N HIS A 316 1.00 -25.19 -11.01
CA HIS A 316 1.96 -24.23 -11.54
C HIS A 316 1.44 -22.79 -11.43
N PHE A 317 2.34 -21.81 -11.34
CA PHE A 317 1.98 -20.42 -11.61
C PHE A 317 1.81 -20.23 -13.13
N VAL A 318 0.79 -19.48 -13.54
CA VAL A 318 0.48 -19.30 -14.96
C VAL A 318 1.50 -18.36 -15.60
N ASN A 319 2.01 -18.71 -16.79
CA ASN A 319 2.94 -17.92 -17.60
C ASN A 319 4.28 -17.65 -16.91
N ASP A 320 5.15 -18.67 -16.77
CA ASP A 320 6.43 -18.65 -16.02
C ASP A 320 7.25 -17.34 -16.11
N ASP A 321 7.36 -16.70 -17.29
CA ASP A 321 8.14 -15.46 -17.47
C ASP A 321 7.39 -14.15 -17.11
N ALA A 322 6.06 -14.19 -16.96
CA ALA A 322 5.18 -13.04 -16.69
C ALA A 322 4.16 -13.31 -15.54
N ALA A 323 4.39 -14.37 -14.75
CA ALA A 323 3.41 -14.90 -13.82
C ALA A 323 2.99 -13.89 -12.74
N PHE A 324 3.91 -13.01 -12.34
CA PHE A 324 3.65 -11.94 -11.41
C PHE A 324 3.81 -10.58 -12.09
N ALA A 325 2.81 -9.71 -11.92
CA ALA A 325 2.79 -8.37 -12.49
C ALA A 325 2.39 -7.31 -11.44
N PRO A 326 2.81 -6.04 -11.61
CA PRO A 326 2.40 -4.96 -10.70
C PRO A 326 0.88 -4.81 -10.62
N VAL A 327 0.37 -4.62 -9.41
CA VAL A 327 -1.08 -4.50 -9.18
C VAL A 327 -1.49 -3.04 -9.17
N ALA A 328 -2.03 -2.57 -10.29
CA ALA A 328 -2.51 -1.20 -10.43
C ALA A 328 -3.60 -0.87 -9.38
N HIS A 329 -3.64 0.40 -8.94
CA HIS A 329 -4.63 0.94 -8.00
C HIS A 329 -4.67 0.33 -6.58
N LEU A 330 -3.72 -0.53 -6.23
CA LEU A 330 -3.42 -0.93 -4.85
C LEU A 330 -2.28 -0.08 -4.27
N THR A 331 -2.41 1.24 -4.30
CA THR A 331 -1.41 2.15 -3.71
C THR A 331 -1.26 1.91 -2.21
N GLY A 332 -0.01 1.76 -1.76
CA GLY A 332 0.36 1.51 -0.37
C GLY A 332 1.88 1.40 -0.22
N PRO A 333 2.44 1.38 0.99
CA PRO A 333 3.88 1.20 1.20
C PRO A 333 4.33 -0.27 0.99
N PRO A 334 5.64 -0.56 0.92
CA PRO A 334 6.15 -1.94 0.87
C PRO A 334 5.98 -2.61 2.25
N VAL A 335 4.86 -3.30 2.43
CA VAL A 335 4.47 -4.02 3.66
C VAL A 335 3.61 -5.23 3.29
N SER A 336 3.59 -6.29 4.10
CA SER A 336 2.58 -7.36 3.94
C SER A 336 1.14 -6.82 4.01
N GLY A 337 0.21 -7.55 3.43
CA GLY A 337 -1.22 -7.24 3.45
C GLY A 337 -2.00 -8.54 3.34
N SER A 338 -3.28 -8.51 3.66
CA SER A 338 -4.09 -9.72 3.76
C SER A 338 -5.20 -9.75 2.72
N LEU A 339 -5.51 -10.94 2.23
CA LEU A 339 -6.60 -11.21 1.30
C LEU A 339 -7.69 -12.00 2.01
N LEU A 340 -8.95 -11.64 1.78
CA LEU A 340 -10.09 -12.39 2.31
C LEU A 340 -11.20 -12.45 1.27
N THR A 341 -11.50 -13.65 0.79
CA THR A 341 -12.67 -13.86 -0.08
C THR A 341 -13.94 -13.82 0.76
N LEU A 342 -14.87 -12.94 0.38
CA LEU A 342 -16.32 -12.77 0.61
C LEU A 342 -17.19 -13.92 0.06
N SER A 343 -18.30 -14.30 0.72
CA SER A 343 -19.38 -14.97 -0.02
C SER A 343 -19.92 -13.99 -1.05
N ASP A 344 -20.25 -14.50 -2.23
CA ASP A 344 -20.80 -13.74 -3.36
C ASP A 344 -22.11 -13.03 -2.96
N PRO A 345 -22.09 -11.70 -2.75
CA PRO A 345 -23.27 -10.98 -2.29
C PRO A 345 -24.32 -10.81 -3.41
N ASP A 346 -23.90 -10.92 -4.67
CA ASP A 346 -24.70 -10.55 -5.85
C ASP A 346 -25.17 -11.76 -6.67
N GLY A 347 -24.82 -12.98 -6.26
CA GLY A 347 -25.17 -14.22 -6.95
C GLY A 347 -24.52 -14.35 -8.34
N THR A 348 -23.38 -13.69 -8.54
CA THR A 348 -22.57 -13.68 -9.77
C THR A 348 -21.78 -14.97 -10.01
N GLY A 349 -21.71 -15.85 -9.01
CA GLY A 349 -20.79 -16.99 -8.92
C GLY A 349 -19.39 -16.61 -8.47
N LYS A 350 -19.11 -15.34 -8.15
CA LYS A 350 -17.79 -14.84 -7.72
C LYS A 350 -17.89 -14.15 -6.36
N GLY A 351 -17.10 -14.64 -5.41
CA GLY A 351 -16.96 -13.98 -4.10
C GLY A 351 -16.29 -12.61 -4.21
N LEU A 352 -16.67 -11.68 -3.32
CA LEU A 352 -16.01 -10.38 -3.19
C LEU A 352 -14.61 -10.56 -2.57
N LEU A 353 -13.53 -10.29 -3.30
CA LEU A 353 -12.19 -10.37 -2.74
C LEU A 353 -11.83 -9.07 -2.02
N LEU A 354 -11.52 -9.14 -0.74
CA LEU A 354 -11.01 -8.00 0.03
C LEU A 354 -9.50 -8.05 0.12
N TYR A 355 -8.88 -6.87 0.10
CA TYR A 355 -7.49 -6.65 0.47
C TYR A 355 -7.43 -5.65 1.63
N SER A 356 -6.62 -5.96 2.64
CA SER A 356 -6.28 -5.02 3.72
C SER A 356 -4.81 -4.61 3.65
N GLY A 357 -4.56 -3.33 3.88
CA GLY A 357 -3.22 -2.79 4.04
C GLY A 357 -3.21 -1.26 4.16
N PRO A 358 -2.08 -0.65 4.56
CA PRO A 358 -1.92 0.79 4.58
C PRO A 358 -2.00 1.36 3.16
N SER A 359 -2.71 2.49 2.98
CA SER A 359 -2.89 3.14 1.67
C SER A 359 -1.99 4.34 1.42
N ARG A 360 -1.28 4.79 2.46
CA ARG A 360 -0.39 5.94 2.39
C ARG A 360 1.05 5.50 2.62
N ALA A 361 1.88 5.69 1.58
CA ALA A 361 3.31 5.51 1.65
C ALA A 361 4.01 6.85 1.94
N GLY A 362 4.76 6.89 3.03
CA GLY A 362 5.59 8.03 3.40
C GLY A 362 6.97 8.02 2.73
N PRO A 363 7.87 8.97 3.08
CA PRO A 363 9.18 9.14 2.46
C PRO A 363 10.19 8.04 2.75
N SER A 364 9.87 7.08 3.63
CA SER A 364 10.62 5.83 3.81
C SER A 364 9.70 4.61 3.73
N SER A 365 10.28 3.42 3.54
CA SER A 365 9.55 2.14 3.60
C SER A 365 8.87 1.86 4.95
N THR A 366 9.30 2.55 6.01
CA THR A 366 8.77 2.41 7.37
C THR A 366 7.69 3.42 7.71
N ASP A 367 7.52 4.49 6.92
CA ASP A 367 6.43 5.43 7.10
C ASP A 367 5.18 4.91 6.37
N ARG A 368 4.35 4.20 7.14
CA ARG A 368 3.18 3.47 6.68
C ARG A 368 1.98 3.96 7.46
N GLN A 369 0.92 4.33 6.76
CA GLN A 369 -0.26 4.93 7.39
C GLN A 369 -1.54 4.60 6.62
N ALA A 370 -2.67 4.93 7.23
CA ALA A 370 -4.00 4.81 6.62
C ALA A 370 -4.39 3.35 6.33
N MET A 371 -4.56 2.53 7.38
CA MET A 371 -5.05 1.15 7.23
C MET A 371 -6.41 1.17 6.54
N SER A 372 -6.52 0.44 5.43
CA SER A 372 -7.69 0.51 4.57
C SER A 372 -8.10 -0.86 4.05
N ILE A 373 -9.36 -0.97 3.66
CA ILE A 373 -9.90 -2.11 2.92
C ILE A 373 -10.19 -1.67 1.48
N ARG A 374 -9.73 -2.46 0.51
CA ARG A 374 -10.15 -2.38 -0.90
C ARG A 374 -10.85 -3.68 -1.28
N ALA A 375 -11.73 -3.60 -2.27
CA ALA A 375 -12.49 -4.74 -2.74
C ALA A 375 -12.35 -4.93 -4.26
N SER A 376 -12.36 -6.18 -4.69
CA SER A 376 -12.37 -6.60 -6.08
C SER A 376 -13.54 -7.56 -6.31
N THR A 377 -14.40 -7.24 -7.26
CA THR A 377 -15.57 -8.06 -7.66
C THR A 377 -15.23 -9.07 -8.77
N ASP A 378 -14.01 -9.00 -9.31
CA ASP A 378 -13.50 -9.89 -10.35
C ASP A 378 -12.33 -10.76 -9.86
N GLN A 379 -12.26 -10.98 -8.54
CA GLN A 379 -11.35 -11.90 -7.86
C GLN A 379 -9.87 -11.57 -8.06
N GLY A 380 -9.55 -10.27 -7.98
CA GLY A 380 -8.18 -9.76 -7.98
C GLY A 380 -7.66 -9.32 -9.35
N ALA A 381 -8.49 -9.42 -10.40
CA ALA A 381 -8.10 -9.00 -11.75
C ALA A 381 -8.06 -7.47 -11.87
N THR A 382 -9.01 -6.76 -11.24
CA THR A 382 -8.99 -5.30 -11.15
C THR A 382 -9.20 -4.81 -9.72
N TRP A 383 -8.56 -3.68 -9.43
CA TRP A 383 -8.66 -2.92 -8.19
C TRP A 383 -8.89 -1.45 -8.53
N THR A 384 -9.39 -0.68 -7.56
CA THR A 384 -9.62 0.76 -7.72
C THR A 384 -9.01 1.54 -6.56
N ASP A 385 -8.81 2.84 -6.75
CA ASP A 385 -8.38 3.76 -5.68
C ASP A 385 -9.50 4.04 -4.65
N VAL A 386 -10.67 3.41 -4.79
CA VAL A 386 -11.81 3.51 -3.87
C VAL A 386 -11.78 2.36 -2.88
N GLY A 387 -12.00 2.67 -1.61
CA GLY A 387 -12.11 1.68 -0.54
C GLY A 387 -12.56 2.34 0.76
N THR A 388 -12.34 1.68 1.89
CA THR A 388 -12.77 2.19 3.21
C THR A 388 -11.55 2.41 4.09
N LEU A 389 -11.44 3.59 4.69
CA LEU A 389 -10.42 3.89 5.69
C LEU A 389 -10.85 3.32 7.05
N ILE A 390 -10.00 2.49 7.64
CA ILE A 390 -10.24 1.88 8.96
C ILE A 390 -9.55 2.67 10.07
N ASP A 391 -8.28 3.02 9.86
CA ASP A 391 -7.48 3.82 10.79
C ASP A 391 -6.56 4.75 10.00
N ALA A 392 -6.65 6.06 10.25
CA ALA A 392 -5.86 7.09 9.57
C ALA A 392 -4.41 7.18 10.08
N GLY A 393 -4.10 6.60 11.24
CA GLY A 393 -2.81 6.71 11.91
C GLY A 393 -1.70 5.89 11.26
N HIS A 394 -0.58 5.77 11.97
CA HIS A 394 0.51 4.88 11.59
C HIS A 394 0.08 3.43 11.72
N THR A 395 0.16 2.70 10.62
CA THR A 395 -0.32 1.33 10.52
C THR A 395 0.58 0.47 9.65
N GLY A 396 0.75 -0.79 10.03
CA GLY A 396 1.68 -1.72 9.40
C GLY A 396 0.98 -2.94 8.83
N TYR A 397 1.51 -4.11 9.20
CA TYR A 397 1.01 -5.41 8.75
C TYR A 397 -0.45 -5.60 9.20
N SER A 398 -1.21 -6.38 8.45
CA SER A 398 -2.60 -6.66 8.78
C SER A 398 -3.01 -8.07 8.36
N ASP A 399 -4.02 -8.59 9.06
CA ASP A 399 -4.67 -9.84 8.69
C ASP A 399 -6.18 -9.81 8.95
N MET A 400 -6.94 -10.56 8.13
CA MET A 400 -8.40 -10.57 8.17
C MET A 400 -8.95 -11.98 8.37
N THR A 401 -10.07 -12.07 9.06
CA THR A 401 -10.88 -13.30 9.12
C THR A 401 -12.37 -12.98 9.01
N ARG A 402 -13.16 -13.95 8.54
CA ARG A 402 -14.62 -13.85 8.61
C ARG A 402 -15.05 -14.21 10.02
N LEU A 403 -15.81 -13.33 10.68
CA LEU A 403 -16.38 -13.61 11.99
C LEU A 403 -17.65 -14.42 11.86
N ALA A 404 -17.92 -15.27 12.85
CA ALA A 404 -19.14 -16.05 12.89
C ALA A 404 -20.36 -15.11 12.97
N GLY A 405 -21.36 -15.39 12.13
CA GLY A 405 -22.60 -14.64 12.05
C GLY A 405 -23.72 -15.49 11.46
N ASP A 406 -24.94 -14.99 11.57
CA ASP A 406 -26.10 -15.60 10.92
C ASP A 406 -26.02 -15.36 9.40
N ALA A 407 -26.32 -16.39 8.62
CA ALA A 407 -26.42 -16.31 7.16
C ALA A 407 -27.47 -15.28 6.68
N SER A 408 -28.42 -14.89 7.54
CA SER A 408 -29.39 -13.84 7.24
C SER A 408 -28.87 -12.40 7.51
N SER A 409 -27.68 -12.26 8.10
CA SER A 409 -27.07 -10.97 8.46
C SER A 409 -25.95 -10.57 7.48
N PRO A 410 -25.62 -9.27 7.39
CA PRO A 410 -24.42 -8.84 6.68
C PRO A 410 -23.17 -9.58 7.20
N GLN A 411 -22.29 -9.98 6.29
CA GLN A 411 -21.06 -10.69 6.65
C GLN A 411 -20.20 -9.80 7.55
N GLN A 412 -19.70 -10.36 8.65
CA GLN A 412 -18.82 -9.68 9.59
C GLN A 412 -17.36 -10.05 9.33
N ILE A 413 -16.49 -9.06 9.38
CA ILE A 413 -15.05 -9.19 9.18
C ILE A 413 -14.35 -8.72 10.44
N GLY A 414 -13.35 -9.48 10.88
CA GLY A 414 -12.38 -9.07 11.89
C GLY A 414 -11.05 -8.76 11.22
N LEU A 415 -10.47 -7.62 11.54
CA LEU A 415 -9.17 -7.16 11.03
C LEU A 415 -8.23 -6.94 12.21
N VAL A 416 -7.10 -7.63 12.23
CA VAL A 416 -5.96 -7.26 13.09
C VAL A 416 -4.97 -6.42 12.29
N TYR A 417 -4.36 -5.42 12.91
CA TYR A 417 -3.33 -4.62 12.28
C TYR A 417 -2.35 -4.01 13.28
N GLU A 418 -1.10 -3.86 12.85
CA GLU A 418 -0.08 -3.14 13.59
C GLU A 418 -0.37 -1.64 13.61
N THR A 419 -0.10 -0.99 14.74
CA THR A 419 -0.17 0.46 14.92
C THR A 419 0.65 0.92 16.12
N ALA A 420 1.00 2.20 16.17
CA ALA A 420 1.47 2.90 17.36
C ALA A 420 1.34 4.42 17.15
N ALA A 421 1.67 5.19 18.20
CA ALA A 421 1.52 6.65 18.16
C ALA A 421 2.43 7.34 17.13
N THR A 422 3.67 6.85 16.97
CA THR A 422 4.69 7.50 16.12
C THR A 422 5.38 6.54 15.15
N THR A 423 4.99 5.27 15.17
CA THR A 423 5.56 4.21 14.33
C THR A 423 4.42 3.34 13.81
N ALA A 424 4.66 2.62 12.71
CA ALA A 424 3.69 1.71 12.13
C ALA A 424 3.60 0.35 12.86
N ASN A 425 4.30 0.17 13.98
CA ASN A 425 4.43 -1.11 14.69
C ASN A 425 4.55 -0.94 16.21
N GLY A 426 4.28 -2.02 16.93
CA GLY A 426 4.43 -2.13 18.39
C GLY A 426 3.17 -2.59 19.11
N THR A 427 2.02 -2.07 18.69
CA THR A 427 0.70 -2.46 19.19
C THR A 427 -0.08 -3.12 18.06
N ILE A 428 -0.97 -4.05 18.38
CA ILE A 428 -1.89 -4.66 17.42
C ILE A 428 -3.32 -4.36 17.90
N ASN A 429 -4.05 -3.62 17.08
CA ASN A 429 -5.48 -3.42 17.27
C ASN A 429 -6.26 -4.50 16.53
N PHE A 430 -7.49 -4.75 17.00
CA PHE A 430 -8.50 -5.52 16.29
C PHE A 430 -9.69 -4.60 16.00
N THR A 431 -10.17 -4.58 14.77
CA THR A 431 -11.40 -3.89 14.38
C THR A 431 -12.35 -4.86 13.71
N SER A 432 -13.61 -4.93 14.16
CA SER A 432 -14.67 -5.65 13.47
C SER A 432 -15.68 -4.72 12.83
N PHE A 433 -16.13 -5.08 11.62
CA PHE A 433 -17.11 -4.33 10.83
C PHE A 433 -17.91 -5.27 9.92
N THR A 434 -19.01 -4.76 9.35
CA THR A 434 -19.85 -5.50 8.39
C THR A 434 -19.56 -5.06 6.96
N THR A 435 -19.92 -5.89 5.97
CA THR A 435 -19.92 -5.49 4.56
C THR A 435 -20.81 -4.27 4.31
N GLN A 436 -21.96 -4.18 4.97
CA GLN A 436 -22.85 -3.02 4.86
C GLN A 436 -22.17 -1.73 5.35
N TRP A 437 -21.37 -1.81 6.41
CA TRP A 437 -20.61 -0.65 6.89
C TRP A 437 -19.50 -0.26 5.92
N LEU A 438 -18.77 -1.23 5.36
CA LEU A 438 -17.77 -0.97 4.31
C LEU A 438 -18.40 -0.22 3.13
N ASP A 439 -19.50 -0.74 2.58
CA ASP A 439 -20.17 -0.14 1.42
C ASP A 439 -20.60 1.30 1.69
N ALA A 440 -21.15 1.56 2.87
CA ALA A 440 -21.62 2.88 3.29
C ALA A 440 -20.49 3.90 3.56
N ASN A 441 -19.23 3.45 3.73
CA ASN A 441 -18.08 4.29 4.07
C ASN A 441 -16.99 4.27 2.99
N THR A 442 -17.33 3.84 1.77
CA THR A 442 -16.41 3.90 0.63
C THR A 442 -16.02 5.35 0.30
N THR A 443 -14.74 5.56 0.05
CA THR A 443 -14.12 6.85 -0.26
C THR A 443 -12.92 6.66 -1.19
N ALA A 444 -12.47 7.74 -1.83
CA ALA A 444 -11.20 7.73 -2.53
C ALA A 444 -10.06 7.67 -1.51
N LEU A 445 -9.26 6.61 -1.53
CA LEU A 445 -8.13 6.40 -0.62
C LEU A 445 -6.86 7.12 -1.09
N VAL A 446 -6.78 7.42 -2.39
CA VAL A 446 -5.60 8.04 -2.99
C VAL A 446 -6.03 9.24 -3.81
N GLN A 447 -5.44 10.38 -3.50
CA GLN A 447 -5.62 11.61 -4.27
C GLN A 447 -4.39 11.87 -5.12
N ARG A 448 -4.60 12.32 -6.36
CA ARG A 448 -3.52 12.60 -7.30
C ARG A 448 -3.67 13.98 -7.94
N THR A 449 -2.55 14.66 -8.14
CA THR A 449 -2.44 15.84 -9.01
C THR A 449 -2.04 15.41 -10.41
N SER A 450 -2.71 15.94 -11.42
CA SER A 450 -2.39 15.67 -12.82
C SER A 450 -1.01 16.20 -13.21
N ASP A 451 -0.24 15.39 -13.92
CA ASP A 451 0.98 15.84 -14.61
C ASP A 451 0.63 16.63 -15.89
N GLY A 452 0.92 17.93 -15.87
CA GLY A 452 0.67 18.81 -17.02
C GLY A 452 1.65 18.64 -18.18
N THR A 453 2.72 17.85 -18.02
CA THR A 453 3.72 17.60 -19.07
C THR A 453 3.34 16.46 -20.01
N GLY A 454 2.42 15.58 -19.58
CA GLY A 454 2.03 14.38 -20.30
C GLY A 454 3.03 13.22 -20.18
N LEU A 455 4.00 13.28 -19.27
CA LEU A 455 4.98 12.21 -19.03
C LEU A 455 4.50 11.16 -18.01
N GLY A 456 3.32 11.35 -17.43
CA GLY A 456 2.70 10.41 -16.50
C GLY A 456 3.18 10.54 -15.05
N SER A 457 3.89 11.61 -14.71
CA SER A 457 4.46 11.86 -13.38
C SER A 457 3.45 12.49 -12.42
N ASN A 458 2.27 11.87 -12.30
CA ASN A 458 1.23 12.35 -11.40
C ASN A 458 1.75 12.38 -9.95
N GLY A 459 1.46 13.47 -9.23
CA GLY A 459 1.83 13.62 -7.83
C GLY A 459 0.79 12.94 -6.94
N VAL A 460 1.21 12.10 -6.01
CA VAL A 460 0.35 11.57 -4.95
C VAL A 460 0.25 12.60 -3.83
N VAL A 461 -0.97 12.95 -3.49
CA VAL A 461 -1.29 13.89 -2.41
C VAL A 461 -1.37 13.10 -1.11
N ASN A 462 -0.65 13.56 -0.09
CA ASN A 462 -0.55 12.96 1.23
C ASN A 462 -1.08 13.92 2.30
N GLY A 463 -1.54 13.35 3.42
CA GLY A 463 -2.14 14.08 4.53
C GLY A 463 -3.63 14.42 4.29
N GLY A 464 -4.12 15.44 4.98
CA GLY A 464 -5.46 16.02 4.83
C GLY A 464 -5.57 17.09 3.74
N ALA A 465 -4.55 17.23 2.88
CA ALA A 465 -4.50 18.26 1.85
C ALA A 465 -5.77 18.28 0.98
N ALA A 466 -6.33 19.48 0.83
CA ALA A 466 -7.62 19.67 0.17
C ALA A 466 -7.52 20.62 -1.02
N LEU A 467 -8.27 20.33 -2.08
CA LEU A 467 -8.42 21.23 -3.20
C LEU A 467 -9.28 22.43 -2.78
N ILE A 468 -8.71 23.63 -2.86
CA ILE A 468 -9.38 24.90 -2.59
C ILE A 468 -9.48 25.75 -3.85
N THR A 469 -10.52 26.55 -3.94
CA THR A 469 -10.70 27.50 -5.03
C THR A 469 -10.13 28.87 -4.66
N ARG A 470 -9.36 29.48 -5.56
CA ARG A 470 -8.78 30.82 -5.44
C ARG A 470 -9.46 31.80 -6.37
N GLY A 471 -9.66 33.03 -5.90
CA GLY A 471 -10.13 34.16 -6.72
C GLY A 471 -11.52 33.94 -7.31
N SER A 472 -11.68 34.22 -8.60
CA SER A 472 -12.97 34.24 -9.34
C SER A 472 -13.63 32.87 -9.57
N GLY A 473 -13.27 31.83 -8.81
CA GLY A 473 -13.88 30.51 -8.91
C GLY A 473 -13.22 29.53 -9.88
N THR A 474 -12.22 29.98 -10.67
CA THR A 474 -11.62 29.20 -11.77
C THR A 474 -10.20 28.73 -11.52
N ALA A 475 -9.52 29.26 -10.49
CA ALA A 475 -8.19 28.80 -10.10
C ALA A 475 -8.29 27.86 -8.91
N HIS A 476 -7.57 26.75 -8.94
CA HIS A 476 -7.51 25.81 -7.83
C HIS A 476 -6.10 25.75 -7.24
N ALA A 477 -6.01 25.48 -5.94
CA ALA A 477 -4.76 25.23 -5.23
C ALA A 477 -4.96 24.09 -4.23
N LEU A 478 -3.90 23.41 -3.83
CA LEU A 478 -3.94 22.54 -2.66
C LEU A 478 -3.67 23.38 -1.41
N SER A 479 -4.54 23.24 -0.42
CA SER A 479 -4.26 23.70 0.93
C SER A 479 -3.41 22.63 1.62
N LEU A 480 -2.28 23.05 2.19
CA LEU A 480 -1.41 22.22 3.00
C LEU A 480 -1.40 22.81 4.42
N ASP A 481 -1.68 22.00 5.42
CA ASP A 481 -1.80 22.42 6.82
C ASP A 481 -0.44 22.69 7.51
N GLY A 482 0.65 22.19 6.93
CA GLY A 482 2.01 22.33 7.45
C GLY A 482 2.36 21.36 8.58
N ILE A 483 1.55 20.33 8.81
CA ILE A 483 1.79 19.26 9.77
C ILE A 483 2.34 18.03 9.03
N ASP A 484 1.56 17.45 8.13
CA ASP A 484 1.91 16.22 7.40
C ASP A 484 1.52 16.22 5.92
N ASP A 485 0.95 17.32 5.44
CA ASP A 485 0.51 17.52 4.05
C ASP A 485 1.67 17.72 3.08
N TYR A 486 1.74 16.90 2.03
CA TYR A 486 2.67 17.10 0.91
C TYR A 486 2.23 16.40 -0.38
N VAL A 487 2.81 16.80 -1.50
CA VAL A 487 2.64 16.11 -2.79
C VAL A 487 3.97 15.47 -3.18
N ARG A 488 3.93 14.19 -3.57
CA ARG A 488 5.13 13.42 -3.93
C ARG A 488 4.97 12.73 -5.28
N VAL A 489 6.00 12.79 -6.10
CA VAL A 489 6.15 11.90 -7.26
C VAL A 489 6.81 10.60 -6.81
N VAL A 490 6.12 9.48 -7.00
CA VAL A 490 6.35 8.20 -6.30
C VAL A 490 7.12 7.15 -7.12
N ASN A 491 7.19 7.33 -8.45
CA ASN A 491 7.78 6.35 -9.38
C ASN A 491 9.18 6.74 -9.87
N CYS A 492 9.84 7.67 -9.16
CA CYS A 492 11.20 8.20 -9.38
C CYS A 492 11.68 8.11 -10.83
N PRO A 493 10.93 8.71 -11.77
CA PRO A 493 11.08 8.45 -13.19
C PRO A 493 12.41 8.99 -13.70
N ASP A 494 13.00 8.31 -14.68
CA ASP A 494 14.33 8.64 -15.19
C ASP A 494 14.46 10.10 -15.66
N HIS A 495 13.39 10.69 -16.22
CA HIS A 495 13.38 12.07 -16.68
C HIS A 495 13.42 13.12 -15.56
N LEU A 496 13.22 12.73 -14.30
CA LEU A 496 13.41 13.60 -13.13
C LEU A 496 14.79 13.41 -12.47
N ARG A 497 15.61 12.48 -12.96
CA ARG A 497 16.99 12.29 -12.47
C ARG A 497 17.85 13.47 -12.93
N LEU A 498 18.43 14.16 -11.97
CA LEU A 498 19.43 15.20 -12.20
C LEU A 498 20.75 14.51 -12.43
N THR A 499 21.12 14.36 -13.71
CA THR A 499 22.45 13.85 -14.07
C THR A 499 23.48 14.98 -14.03
N GLN A 500 24.75 14.61 -13.88
CA GLN A 500 25.83 15.58 -13.77
C GLN A 500 25.96 16.41 -15.05
N GLY A 501 25.83 17.74 -14.92
CA GLY A 501 26.05 18.70 -16.03
C GLY A 501 24.77 19.21 -16.70
N GLU A 502 23.59 18.76 -16.26
CA GLU A 502 22.31 19.28 -16.75
C GLU A 502 21.78 20.41 -15.86
N ASP A 503 21.27 21.46 -16.50
CA ASP A 503 20.57 22.55 -15.80
C ASP A 503 19.11 22.15 -15.56
N PHE A 504 18.58 22.47 -14.38
CA PHE A 504 17.16 22.29 -14.05
C PHE A 504 16.55 23.58 -13.50
N THR A 505 15.23 23.69 -13.56
CA THR A 505 14.49 24.83 -13.00
C THR A 505 13.35 24.32 -12.14
N VAL A 506 13.20 24.90 -10.95
CA VAL A 506 12.06 24.68 -10.05
C VAL A 506 11.29 25.99 -9.94
N ALA A 507 9.98 25.92 -10.19
CA ALA A 507 9.05 27.03 -10.03
C ALA A 507 7.89 26.58 -9.14
N ALA A 508 7.55 27.41 -8.16
CA ALA A 508 6.43 27.15 -7.25
C ALA A 508 5.64 28.44 -7.00
N TRP A 509 4.31 28.30 -6.92
CA TRP A 509 3.39 29.37 -6.54
C TRP A 509 2.79 29.02 -5.19
N ILE A 510 3.20 29.76 -4.17
CA ILE A 510 2.82 29.48 -2.78
C ILE A 510 2.12 30.68 -2.16
N ASN A 511 1.25 30.38 -1.21
CA ASN A 511 0.75 31.36 -0.25
C ASN A 511 0.80 30.70 1.12
N TYR A 512 1.35 31.38 2.11
CA TYR A 512 1.44 30.90 3.47
C TYR A 512 1.09 32.02 4.44
N THR A 513 0.53 31.66 5.59
CA THR A 513 0.18 32.59 6.68
C THR A 513 1.17 32.53 7.85
N ALA A 514 2.06 31.53 7.86
CA ALA A 514 3.11 31.42 8.86
C ALA A 514 4.00 32.66 8.86
N THR A 515 4.42 33.09 10.05
CA THR A 515 5.29 34.27 10.25
C THR A 515 6.63 33.91 10.88
N THR A 516 6.80 32.66 11.32
CA THR A 516 8.02 32.18 11.99
C THR A 516 8.39 30.75 11.57
N GLY A 517 9.69 30.46 11.56
CA GLY A 517 10.27 29.15 11.30
C GLY A 517 10.53 28.87 9.81
N THR A 518 11.05 27.67 9.54
CA THR A 518 11.36 27.20 8.19
C THR A 518 10.16 26.46 7.58
N ARG A 519 9.83 26.72 6.32
CA ARG A 519 8.75 26.04 5.57
C ARG A 519 9.30 25.43 4.28
N PRO A 520 9.43 24.10 4.21
CA PRO A 520 9.77 23.43 2.96
C PRO A 520 8.73 23.74 1.88
N ILE A 521 9.20 24.07 0.67
CA ILE A 521 8.33 24.33 -0.49
C ILE A 521 8.52 23.24 -1.54
N VAL A 522 9.78 22.95 -1.87
CA VAL A 522 10.15 21.84 -2.75
C VAL A 522 11.34 21.13 -2.15
N TRP A 523 11.33 19.81 -2.23
CA TRP A 523 12.45 18.97 -1.86
C TRP A 523 12.68 17.91 -2.94
N GLY A 524 13.95 17.62 -3.25
CA GLY A 524 14.31 16.51 -4.13
C GLY A 524 15.50 15.73 -3.59
N TYR A 525 15.50 14.42 -3.87
CA TYR A 525 16.45 13.42 -3.35
C TYR A 525 16.35 13.26 -1.82
N GLY A 526 17.46 12.97 -1.14
CA GLY A 526 17.46 12.68 0.30
C GLY A 526 17.01 13.88 1.13
N GLN A 527 16.22 13.65 2.18
CA GLN A 527 15.86 14.71 3.14
C GLN A 527 16.98 14.93 4.16
N ASP A 528 17.60 13.84 4.62
CA ASP A 528 18.61 13.89 5.69
C ASP A 528 20.02 13.55 5.21
N ALA A 529 20.19 13.22 3.92
CA ALA A 529 21.47 12.87 3.31
C ALA A 529 21.65 13.57 1.95
N ALA A 530 22.90 13.66 1.49
CA ALA A 530 23.23 14.08 0.12
C ALA A 530 23.16 12.88 -0.84
N PRO A 531 22.89 13.09 -2.15
CA PRO A 531 22.58 14.38 -2.77
C PRO A 531 21.17 14.87 -2.40
N GLN A 532 21.00 16.20 -2.36
CA GLN A 532 19.70 16.84 -2.15
C GLN A 532 19.66 18.23 -2.74
N PHE A 533 18.47 18.67 -3.14
CA PHE A 533 18.17 20.07 -3.40
C PHE A 533 16.85 20.43 -2.71
N TRP A 534 16.72 21.70 -2.33
CA TRP A 534 15.48 22.19 -1.74
C TRP A 534 15.27 23.67 -2.00
N LEU A 535 14.01 24.07 -1.92
CA LEU A 535 13.52 25.44 -1.85
C LEU A 535 12.68 25.57 -0.58
N ARG A 536 12.96 26.54 0.28
CA ARG A 536 12.22 26.75 1.53
C ARG A 536 12.07 28.23 1.86
N ALA A 537 11.02 28.56 2.60
CA ALA A 537 10.85 29.88 3.18
C ALA A 537 11.45 29.90 4.61
N GLU A 538 12.20 30.95 4.92
CA GLU A 538 12.76 31.25 6.23
C GLU A 538 12.06 32.48 6.78
N LEU A 539 11.32 32.30 7.87
CA LEU A 539 10.39 33.28 8.39
C LEU A 539 10.83 33.71 9.79
N ASP A 540 11.02 35.01 9.99
CA ASP A 540 11.39 35.58 11.30
C ASP A 540 10.64 36.88 11.58
N GLY A 541 9.36 36.74 11.97
CA GLY A 541 8.54 37.80 12.57
C GLY A 541 8.29 39.05 11.72
N GLY A 542 8.72 39.05 10.45
CA GLY A 542 8.70 40.20 9.55
C GLY A 542 9.74 40.11 8.43
N ASN A 543 10.78 39.27 8.55
CA ASN A 543 11.65 38.90 7.43
C ASN A 543 11.17 37.59 6.78
N HIS A 544 11.12 37.56 5.46
CA HIS A 544 10.58 36.48 4.65
C HIS A 544 11.56 36.13 3.52
N ASP A 545 12.55 35.31 3.82
CA ASP A 545 13.58 34.94 2.85
C ASP A 545 13.23 33.61 2.18
N ILE A 546 13.39 33.54 0.85
CA ILE A 546 13.32 32.26 0.13
C ILE A 546 14.75 31.80 -0.13
N THR A 547 15.13 30.70 0.51
CA THR A 547 16.46 30.10 0.39
C THR A 547 16.38 28.80 -0.40
N GLY A 548 17.45 28.47 -1.11
CA GLY A 548 17.58 27.22 -1.82
C GLY A 548 18.97 26.63 -1.70
N ARG A 549 19.05 25.30 -1.71
CA ARG A 549 20.30 24.54 -1.74
C ARG A 549 20.36 23.70 -3.00
N SER A 550 21.53 23.68 -3.64
CA SER A 550 21.89 22.72 -4.68
C SER A 550 22.96 21.75 -4.14
N PRO A 551 23.12 20.56 -4.76
CA PRO A 551 24.24 19.67 -4.45
C PRO A 551 25.58 20.42 -4.60
N PRO A 552 26.59 20.14 -3.75
CA PRO A 552 27.89 20.78 -3.89
C PRO A 552 28.53 20.38 -5.23
N PRO A 553 29.23 21.31 -5.91
CA PRO A 553 30.03 20.94 -7.07
C PRO A 553 31.17 19.99 -6.65
N PRO A 554 31.74 19.19 -7.58
CA PRO A 554 32.91 18.38 -7.27
C PRO A 554 34.05 19.27 -6.73
N ALA A 555 34.91 18.71 -5.87
CA ALA A 555 35.95 19.40 -5.10
C ALA A 555 36.98 20.22 -5.93
N THR A 556 36.85 20.25 -7.25
CA THR A 556 37.75 20.91 -8.20
C THR A 556 37.19 22.22 -8.80
N THR A 557 35.98 22.67 -8.45
CA THR A 557 35.40 23.92 -8.98
C THR A 557 34.91 24.89 -7.91
N SER A 558 35.13 26.20 -8.14
CA SER A 558 34.72 27.28 -7.23
C SER A 558 33.21 27.23 -6.92
N PRO A 559 32.79 27.54 -5.67
CA PRO A 559 31.40 27.51 -5.28
C PRO A 559 30.59 28.60 -6.00
N CYS A 560 29.61 28.19 -6.80
CA CYS A 560 28.58 29.08 -7.33
C CYS A 560 27.33 28.91 -6.46
N ALA A 561 27.00 29.91 -5.65
CA ALA A 561 25.78 29.88 -4.84
C ALA A 561 24.53 30.02 -5.73
N PRO A 562 23.44 29.27 -5.48
CA PRO A 562 22.18 29.45 -6.20
C PRO A 562 21.68 30.90 -6.02
N ARG A 563 21.19 31.53 -7.10
CA ARG A 563 20.55 32.85 -7.05
C ARG A 563 19.03 32.70 -7.18
N PRO A 564 18.27 32.64 -6.08
CA PRO A 564 16.81 32.71 -6.15
C PRO A 564 16.41 34.07 -6.76
N ARG A 565 15.50 34.07 -7.74
CA ARG A 565 14.81 35.29 -8.20
C ARG A 565 13.41 35.28 -7.64
N THR A 566 13.14 36.18 -6.70
CA THR A 566 11.80 36.48 -6.19
C THR A 566 11.23 37.66 -6.96
N THR A 567 10.01 37.50 -7.50
CA THR A 567 9.22 38.62 -8.04
C THR A 567 8.08 38.90 -7.07
N THR A 568 8.17 40.02 -6.36
CA THR A 568 7.15 40.48 -5.42
C THR A 568 6.23 41.49 -6.12
N ALA A 569 4.94 41.17 -6.26
CA ALA A 569 3.90 42.13 -6.63
C ALA A 569 3.05 42.48 -5.39
N PRO A 570 2.66 43.75 -5.16
CA PRO A 570 1.85 44.09 -3.99
C PRO A 570 0.41 43.59 -4.16
N GLY A 571 -0.07 42.80 -3.20
CA GLY A 571 -1.46 42.35 -3.12
C GLY A 571 -1.73 41.00 -3.81
N THR A 572 -1.59 39.92 -3.03
CA THR A 572 -2.01 38.53 -3.30
C THR A 572 -1.32 37.77 -4.45
N THR A 573 -0.85 36.55 -4.11
CA THR A 573 -0.04 35.57 -4.89
C THR A 573 1.44 35.89 -5.11
N TRP A 574 2.30 35.05 -4.52
CA TRP A 574 3.75 35.07 -4.68
C TRP A 574 4.18 34.03 -5.73
N SER A 575 4.90 34.47 -6.76
CA SER A 575 5.59 33.59 -7.71
C SER A 575 7.09 33.63 -7.42
N SER A 576 7.71 32.47 -7.22
CA SER A 576 9.16 32.36 -7.06
C SER A 576 9.73 31.34 -8.04
N ALA A 577 10.80 31.71 -8.72
CA ALA A 577 11.54 30.85 -9.64
C ALA A 577 13.01 30.84 -9.21
N ALA A 578 13.53 29.66 -8.87
CA ALA A 578 14.94 29.46 -8.60
C ALA A 578 15.57 28.80 -9.83
N ARG A 579 16.59 29.46 -10.41
CA ARG A 579 17.41 28.90 -11.50
C ARG A 579 18.77 28.54 -10.93
N ALA A 580 19.09 27.26 -10.87
CA ALA A 580 20.45 26.81 -10.62
C ALA A 580 21.14 26.66 -11.98
N THR A 581 22.17 27.47 -12.22
CA THR A 581 22.98 27.40 -13.46
C THR A 581 24.32 26.77 -13.10
N SER A 582 24.71 25.72 -13.82
CA SER A 582 26.13 25.31 -13.85
C SER A 582 26.90 26.31 -14.72
N CYS A 583 27.47 27.36 -14.13
CA CYS A 583 28.33 28.27 -14.89
C CYS A 583 29.70 27.63 -15.13
N CYS A 584 29.83 26.84 -16.19
CA CYS A 584 31.13 26.54 -16.80
C CYS A 584 31.51 27.67 -17.76
N CYS A 585 32.36 28.61 -17.32
CA CYS A 585 33.17 29.42 -18.25
C CYS A 585 34.37 30.05 -17.53
N PRO A 586 35.62 29.74 -17.93
CA PRO A 586 36.77 30.51 -17.50
C PRO A 586 36.76 31.88 -18.19
N SER A 587 37.01 32.92 -17.41
CA SER A 587 37.16 34.32 -17.81
C SER A 587 38.18 34.51 -18.94
N ILE A 588 37.78 35.14 -20.04
CA ILE A 588 38.68 35.74 -21.04
C ILE A 588 38.51 37.27 -20.99
N PRO A 589 39.58 38.08 -21.02
CA PRO A 589 39.48 39.54 -20.93
C PRO A 589 38.89 40.15 -22.20
N ASN A 590 38.01 41.13 -21.98
CA ASN A 590 37.30 41.92 -22.98
C ASN A 590 38.23 42.83 -23.83
N PRO A 591 37.88 43.11 -25.10
CA PRO A 591 38.09 44.46 -25.64
C PRO A 591 36.78 45.11 -26.13
N ARG A 592 36.59 46.35 -25.65
CA ARG A 592 35.69 47.47 -26.06
C ARG A 592 34.94 47.29 -27.41
N SER A 593 33.63 47.55 -27.52
CA SER A 593 32.97 48.87 -27.78
C SER A 593 31.42 48.67 -28.01
N PRO A 594 30.60 49.71 -28.29
CA PRO A 594 29.75 50.49 -27.39
C PRO A 594 28.23 50.11 -27.38
N ARG A 595 27.51 50.60 -26.35
CA ARG A 595 26.05 50.47 -26.12
C ARG A 595 25.18 51.29 -27.10
N PRO A 596 23.96 50.82 -27.44
CA PRO A 596 22.81 51.66 -27.78
C PRO A 596 21.81 51.83 -26.60
N PRO A 597 20.89 52.82 -26.64
CA PRO A 597 20.08 53.29 -25.49
C PRO A 597 18.82 52.43 -25.24
N PRO A 598 18.11 52.59 -24.10
CA PRO A 598 16.95 51.78 -23.76
C PRO A 598 15.69 52.26 -24.48
N ALA A 599 14.94 51.32 -25.07
CA ALA A 599 13.57 51.56 -25.53
C ALA A 599 12.57 51.12 -24.45
N THR A 600 11.59 51.98 -24.24
CA THR A 600 10.50 51.97 -23.27
C THR A 600 9.58 50.75 -23.35
N ALA A 601 9.11 50.32 -22.19
CA ALA A 601 8.04 49.33 -22.02
C ALA A 601 6.71 49.80 -22.62
N SER A 602 6.01 48.90 -23.30
CA SER A 602 4.56 48.95 -23.44
C SER A 602 3.99 47.58 -23.07
N SER A 603 2.97 47.63 -22.22
CA SER A 603 2.18 46.52 -21.73
C SER A 603 1.36 45.88 -22.86
N SER A 604 1.48 44.57 -23.04
CA SER A 604 0.39 43.78 -23.59
C SER A 604 0.38 42.36 -23.01
N THR A 605 -0.83 41.97 -22.62
CA THR A 605 -1.30 40.63 -22.30
C THR A 605 -0.76 39.58 -23.26
N ALA A 606 -0.15 38.52 -22.73
CA ALA A 606 0.13 37.31 -23.50
C ALA A 606 -0.22 36.07 -22.66
N LEU A 607 -1.25 35.35 -23.13
CA LEU A 607 -1.32 33.90 -22.97
C LEU A 607 0.00 33.29 -23.47
N THR A 608 0.55 32.30 -22.78
CA THR A 608 1.66 31.53 -23.35
C THR A 608 1.53 30.06 -22.98
N ARG A 609 1.14 29.26 -23.99
CA ARG A 609 1.41 27.81 -24.09
C ARG A 609 2.90 27.57 -23.88
N ILE A 610 3.25 26.49 -23.18
CA ILE A 610 4.63 26.00 -23.17
C ILE A 610 4.65 24.62 -23.82
N SER A 611 5.27 24.57 -25.00
CA SER A 611 5.72 23.39 -25.72
C SER A 611 7.21 23.18 -25.45
N ALA A 612 7.62 21.95 -25.14
CA ALA A 612 9.03 21.57 -25.11
C ALA A 612 9.46 21.11 -26.50
N THR A 613 10.44 21.78 -27.11
CA THR A 613 11.16 21.30 -28.30
C THR A 613 12.65 21.26 -28.01
N PRO A 614 13.37 20.18 -28.31
CA PRO A 614 14.81 20.13 -28.20
C PRO A 614 15.45 20.87 -29.39
N SER A 615 16.48 21.67 -29.13
CA SER A 615 17.26 22.38 -30.16
C SER A 615 18.34 21.45 -30.73
N PRO A 616 18.52 21.33 -32.06
CA PRO A 616 19.55 20.48 -32.63
C PRO A 616 20.91 21.19 -32.67
N SER A 617 21.96 20.55 -32.15
CA SER A 617 23.34 20.97 -32.37
C SER A 617 23.83 20.45 -33.73
N THR A 618 24.17 21.38 -34.62
CA THR A 618 24.88 21.10 -35.88
C THR A 618 26.38 21.00 -35.62
N SER A 619 26.96 19.83 -35.91
CA SER A 619 28.38 19.72 -36.32
C SER A 619 28.51 18.68 -37.42
N ALA A 620 28.92 19.14 -38.59
CA ALA A 620 29.09 18.37 -39.80
C ALA A 620 30.30 17.42 -39.73
N HIS A 621 30.09 16.15 -40.05
CA HIS A 621 31.11 15.29 -40.66
C HIS A 621 30.47 14.45 -41.76
N VAL A 622 31.00 14.64 -42.97
CA VAL A 622 30.65 13.93 -44.20
C VAL A 622 31.37 12.58 -44.20
N PRO A 623 30.69 11.48 -44.55
CA PRO A 623 31.31 10.54 -45.48
C PRO A 623 30.40 10.23 -46.68
N THR A 624 31.08 10.05 -47.79
CA THR A 624 30.64 9.74 -49.15
C THR A 624 29.79 8.48 -49.26
N THR A 625 28.70 8.58 -50.03
CA THR A 625 27.86 7.47 -50.51
C THR A 625 28.49 6.75 -51.71
N SER A 626 28.44 5.43 -51.72
CA SER A 626 28.31 4.63 -52.96
C SER A 626 27.34 3.47 -52.75
N SER A 627 26.45 3.34 -53.73
CA SER A 627 25.23 2.55 -53.87
C SER A 627 25.41 1.04 -54.11
N SER A 628 24.42 0.23 -53.67
CA SER A 628 23.58 -0.70 -54.49
C SER A 628 22.67 -1.54 -53.56
N SER A 629 21.34 -1.37 -53.58
CA SER A 629 20.29 -2.13 -54.30
C SER A 629 19.72 -3.37 -53.58
N ARG A 630 18.41 -3.27 -53.24
CA ARG A 630 17.38 -4.35 -53.19
C ARG A 630 17.57 -5.38 -54.33
N ALA A 631 17.16 -6.65 -54.31
CA ALA A 631 16.19 -7.51 -53.57
C ALA A 631 16.49 -8.98 -54.03
N PRO A 632 15.80 -10.04 -53.57
CA PRO A 632 14.70 -10.17 -52.62
C PRO A 632 15.09 -10.66 -51.22
#